data_AF-A0A2G2FAR6-F1
#
_entry.id   AF-A0A2G2FAR6-F1
#
_cell.length_a   1.000
_cell.length_b   1.000
_cell.length_c   1.000
_cell.angle_alpha   90.00
_cell.angle_beta   90.00
_cell.angle_gamma   90.00
#
_symmetry.space_group_name_H-M   'P 1'
#
loop_
_entity.id
_entity.type
_entity.pdbx_description
1 polymer ?
#
loop_
_entity_poly.entity_id
_entity_poly.type
_entity_poly.pdbx_seq_one_letter_code
_entity_poly.pdbx_strand_id
1 'polypeptide(L)'
;MTHTYQITGMTCGSCEAKVKSALLTIKDVTDVEVSKENNTATISMDRHVDLLEMQKVLGDKYEISTIAHHETEEEFRSWLATYKPVLLIFLYIFSATALIELTSENFDVMRWMRHFMAGFFLTFSFFKLLNLKGFKESYLMYDIVARKIPAWGYVYAFTELALGVAYLINFNPIITNSVTFVVMTVSIIGVLKTVLDKKTIKCACLGNVFNLPMSTVTIIEDGLMILMSLGMLIMTLN
;
A
#
# COMPACT_ATOMS: atom_id res chain seq x y z
N MET A 1 17.50 15.70 -10.39
CA MET A 1 17.38 14.30 -9.93
C MET A 1 18.41 14.06 -8.84
N THR A 2 18.13 13.18 -7.88
CA THR A 2 19.04 12.93 -6.75
C THR A 2 19.30 11.44 -6.67
N HIS A 3 20.58 11.07 -6.58
CA HIS A 3 21.02 9.68 -6.51
C HIS A 3 22.05 9.49 -5.40
N THR A 4 22.02 8.33 -4.76
CA THR A 4 23.00 7.95 -3.75
C THR A 4 23.96 6.92 -4.34
N TYR A 5 25.25 7.17 -4.15
CA TYR A 5 26.34 6.32 -4.61
C TYR A 5 27.17 5.84 -3.42
N GLN A 6 27.81 4.68 -3.57
CA GLN A 6 28.76 4.19 -2.59
C GLN A 6 30.15 4.71 -2.94
N ILE A 7 30.89 5.19 -1.94
CA ILE A 7 32.24 5.69 -2.10
C ILE A 7 33.17 4.96 -1.15
N THR A 8 34.15 4.24 -1.69
CA THR A 8 35.18 3.56 -0.90
C THR A 8 36.46 4.42 -0.83
N GLY A 9 37.32 4.15 0.16
CA GLY A 9 38.58 4.87 0.37
C GLY A 9 38.51 6.08 1.32
N MET A 10 37.33 6.44 1.82
CA MET A 10 37.18 7.47 2.85
C MET A 10 37.52 6.95 4.24
N THR A 11 38.57 7.49 4.87
CA THR A 11 39.03 7.02 6.21
C THR A 11 38.92 8.09 7.30
N CYS A 12 38.70 9.35 6.94
CA CYS A 12 38.58 10.47 7.88
C CYS A 12 37.63 11.56 7.36
N GLY A 13 37.20 12.49 8.22
CA GLY A 13 36.30 13.59 7.82
C GLY A 13 36.90 14.55 6.79
N SER A 14 38.23 14.60 6.66
CA SER A 14 38.86 15.36 5.58
C SER A 14 38.80 14.65 4.22
N CYS A 15 38.58 13.33 4.20
CA CYS A 15 38.26 12.62 2.95
C CYS A 15 36.85 12.97 2.47
N GLU A 16 35.88 13.02 3.39
CA GLU A 16 34.50 13.43 3.11
C GLU A 16 34.42 14.82 2.47
N ALA A 17 35.09 15.81 3.08
CA ALA A 17 35.13 17.16 2.54
C ALA A 17 35.80 17.24 1.15
N LYS A 18 36.83 16.41 0.90
CA LYS A 18 37.52 16.35 -0.40
C LYS A 18 36.62 15.74 -1.48
N VAL A 19 35.96 14.63 -1.17
CA VAL A 19 35.02 13.95 -2.07
C VAL A 19 33.86 14.89 -2.41
N LYS A 20 33.28 15.56 -1.41
CA LYS A 20 32.23 16.56 -1.61
C LYS A 20 32.66 17.69 -2.55
N SER A 21 33.82 18.28 -2.29
CA SER A 21 34.35 19.39 -3.09
C SER A 21 34.67 18.99 -4.53
N ALA A 22 35.19 17.78 -4.72
CA ALA A 22 35.51 17.23 -6.04
C ALA A 22 34.23 17.06 -6.86
N LEU A 23 33.21 16.39 -6.32
CA LEU A 23 31.94 16.13 -7.03
C LEU A 23 31.15 17.42 -7.35
N LEU A 24 31.22 18.44 -6.48
CA LEU A 24 30.61 19.76 -6.74
C LEU A 24 31.28 20.54 -7.89
N THR A 25 32.45 20.11 -8.37
CA THR A 25 33.12 20.77 -9.50
C THR A 25 32.48 20.38 -10.85
N ILE A 26 31.65 19.34 -10.87
CA ILE A 26 30.96 18.87 -12.07
C ILE A 26 29.84 19.85 -12.42
N LYS A 27 29.83 20.34 -13.67
CA LYS A 27 28.96 21.44 -14.13
C LYS A 27 27.45 21.18 -13.91
N ASP A 28 27.03 19.93 -14.01
CA ASP A 28 25.61 19.53 -13.92
C ASP A 28 25.22 19.04 -12.51
N VAL A 29 26.12 19.12 -11.52
CA VAL A 29 25.88 18.77 -10.11
C VAL A 29 25.53 20.02 -9.32
N THR A 30 24.37 20.02 -8.66
CA THR A 30 23.83 21.17 -7.92
C THR A 30 24.05 21.09 -6.41
N ASP A 31 24.08 19.88 -5.85
CA ASP A 31 24.37 19.67 -4.44
C ASP A 31 24.99 18.28 -4.21
N VAL A 32 25.84 18.18 -3.19
CA VAL A 32 26.50 16.94 -2.79
C VAL A 32 26.55 16.86 -1.27
N GLU A 33 25.98 15.79 -0.74
CA GLU A 33 26.09 15.40 0.66
C GLU A 33 26.89 14.10 0.74
N VAL A 34 27.96 14.08 1.52
CA VAL A 34 28.83 12.91 1.66
C VAL A 34 28.82 12.50 3.11
N SER A 35 28.66 11.20 3.37
CA SER A 35 28.74 10.64 4.72
C SER A 35 29.90 9.66 4.79
N LYS A 36 30.93 10.01 5.56
CA LYS A 36 32.00 9.07 5.90
C LYS A 36 31.48 7.89 6.73
N GLU A 37 30.50 8.12 7.60
CA GLU A 37 29.95 7.08 8.46
C GLU A 37 29.29 5.96 7.64
N ASN A 38 28.54 6.35 6.60
CA ASN A 38 27.81 5.42 5.76
C ASN A 38 28.58 5.01 4.49
N ASN A 39 29.75 5.62 4.23
CA ASN A 39 30.51 5.49 2.97
C ASN A 39 29.65 5.79 1.73
N THR A 40 28.80 6.81 1.80
CA THR A 40 27.88 7.20 0.73
C THR A 40 28.05 8.66 0.32
N ALA A 41 27.67 8.96 -0.92
CA ALA A 41 27.46 10.32 -1.40
C ALA A 41 26.11 10.45 -2.09
N THR A 42 25.28 11.36 -1.62
CA THR A 42 24.02 11.75 -2.23
C THR A 42 24.27 12.98 -3.11
N ILE A 43 24.05 12.82 -4.41
CA ILE A 43 24.38 13.79 -5.45
C ILE A 43 23.07 14.25 -6.11
N SER A 44 22.81 15.55 -6.05
CA SER A 44 21.74 16.20 -6.80
C SER A 44 22.30 16.80 -8.09
N MET A 45 21.64 16.51 -9.21
CA MET A 45 22.10 16.90 -10.54
C MET A 45 20.93 17.40 -11.42
N ASP A 46 21.21 18.40 -12.27
CA ASP A 46 20.23 18.95 -13.22
C ASP A 46 20.05 18.05 -14.44
N ARG A 47 21.15 17.42 -14.88
CA ARG A 47 21.19 16.40 -15.93
C ARG A 47 21.93 15.18 -15.41
N HIS A 48 21.56 14.01 -15.92
CA HIS A 48 22.27 12.78 -15.60
C HIS A 48 23.75 12.88 -15.99
N VAL A 49 24.63 12.67 -15.02
CA VAL A 49 26.08 12.57 -15.18
C VAL A 49 26.48 11.10 -15.09
N ASP A 50 27.34 10.65 -16.00
CA ASP A 50 27.79 9.26 -16.04
C ASP A 50 28.74 8.94 -14.87
N LEU A 51 28.70 7.71 -14.37
CA LEU A 51 29.55 7.26 -13.28
C LEU A 51 31.05 7.36 -13.63
N LEU A 52 31.42 7.19 -14.91
CA LEU A 52 32.79 7.38 -15.39
C LEU A 52 33.28 8.83 -15.22
N GLU A 53 32.40 9.80 -15.43
CA GLU A 53 32.74 11.22 -15.28
C GLU A 53 32.93 11.57 -13.79
N MET A 54 32.09 11.02 -12.92
CA MET A 54 32.25 11.18 -11.47
C MET A 54 33.54 10.52 -10.96
N GLN A 55 33.83 9.28 -11.41
CA GLN A 55 35.05 8.56 -11.04
C GLN A 55 36.32 9.32 -11.48
N LYS A 56 36.29 9.96 -12.65
CA LYS A 56 37.42 10.74 -13.17
C LYS A 56 37.80 11.92 -12.26
N VAL A 57 36.82 12.55 -11.62
CA VAL A 57 37.03 13.70 -10.73
C VAL A 57 37.53 13.27 -9.35
N LEU A 58 37.16 12.06 -8.91
CA LEU A 58 37.62 11.47 -7.65
C LEU A 58 39.05 10.89 -7.75
N GLY A 59 39.48 10.50 -8.96
CA GLY A 59 40.78 9.88 -9.22
C GLY A 59 40.90 8.48 -8.63
N ASP A 60 42.12 7.93 -8.60
CA ASP A 60 42.36 6.53 -8.17
C ASP A 60 42.28 6.33 -6.64
N LYS A 61 42.09 7.41 -5.88
CA LYS A 61 42.11 7.39 -4.42
C LYS A 61 40.77 7.00 -3.80
N TYR A 62 39.69 7.19 -4.54
CA TYR A 62 38.33 6.90 -4.10
C TYR A 62 37.61 6.19 -5.24
N GLU A 63 36.83 5.17 -4.92
CA GLU A 63 36.06 4.43 -5.91
C GLU A 63 34.58 4.75 -5.71
N ILE A 64 33.92 5.22 -6.77
CA ILE A 64 32.47 5.45 -6.78
C ILE A 64 31.78 4.30 -7.50
N SER A 65 30.79 3.72 -6.87
CA SER A 65 29.94 2.69 -7.47
C SER A 65 28.47 3.03 -7.26
N THR A 66 27.63 2.58 -8.18
CA THR A 66 26.18 2.62 -7.96
C THR A 66 25.86 1.74 -6.76
N ILE A 67 25.01 2.21 -5.85
CA ILE A 67 24.38 1.34 -4.87
C ILE A 67 23.36 0.48 -5.65
N ALA A 68 23.85 -0.57 -6.29
CA ALA A 68 22.98 -1.57 -6.88
C ALA A 68 22.35 -2.38 -5.73
N HIS A 69 21.03 -2.30 -5.60
CA HIS A 69 20.14 -3.25 -4.91
C HIS A 69 19.88 -3.21 -3.39
N HIS A 70 20.45 -2.31 -2.58
CA HIS A 70 20.10 -2.31 -1.14
C HIS A 70 18.82 -1.53 -0.78
N GLU A 71 18.41 -0.54 -1.58
CA GLU A 71 17.16 0.20 -1.34
C GLU A 71 15.93 -0.67 -1.57
N THR A 72 15.96 -1.57 -2.57
CA THR A 72 14.79 -2.39 -2.93
C THR A 72 14.47 -3.44 -1.88
N GLU A 73 15.47 -4.06 -1.26
CA GLU A 73 15.24 -5.06 -0.20
C GLU A 73 14.81 -4.44 1.12
N GLU A 74 15.38 -3.30 1.52
CA GLU A 74 14.97 -2.60 2.74
C GLU A 74 13.59 -1.95 2.60
N GLU A 75 13.30 -1.35 1.45
CA GLU A 75 11.97 -0.78 1.15
C GLU A 75 10.92 -1.90 1.08
N PHE A 76 11.22 -3.04 0.45
CA PHE A 76 10.32 -4.19 0.40
C PHE A 76 10.12 -4.84 1.78
N ARG A 77 11.16 -4.94 2.61
CA ARG A 77 11.02 -5.42 4.00
C ARG A 77 10.20 -4.46 4.85
N SER A 78 10.41 -3.15 4.70
CA SER A 78 9.62 -2.11 5.37
C SER A 78 8.15 -2.16 4.93
N TRP A 79 7.91 -2.35 3.63
CA TRP A 79 6.58 -2.55 3.06
C TRP A 79 5.92 -3.81 3.64
N LEU A 80 6.58 -4.96 3.60
CA LEU A 80 6.06 -6.21 4.16
C LEU A 80 5.78 -6.10 5.65
N ALA A 81 6.67 -5.47 6.42
CA ALA A 81 6.46 -5.26 7.85
C ALA A 81 5.23 -4.38 8.13
N THR A 82 5.02 -3.36 7.31
CA THR A 82 3.85 -2.48 7.37
C THR A 82 2.57 -3.25 7.05
N TYR A 83 2.49 -3.94 5.91
CA TYR A 83 1.23 -4.60 5.48
C TYR A 83 1.03 -6.02 6.01
N LYS A 84 1.94 -6.53 6.83
CA LYS A 84 1.86 -7.86 7.46
C LYS A 84 0.48 -8.17 8.06
N PRO A 85 -0.20 -7.27 8.80
CA PRO A 85 -1.52 -7.57 9.35
C PRO A 85 -2.57 -7.88 8.28
N VAL A 86 -2.60 -7.09 7.19
CA VAL A 86 -3.58 -7.26 6.10
C VAL A 86 -3.29 -8.52 5.29
N LEU A 87 -2.01 -8.78 5.00
CA LEU A 87 -1.59 -10.01 4.32
C LEU A 87 -1.97 -11.25 5.12
N LEU A 88 -1.78 -11.23 6.45
CA LEU A 88 -2.19 -12.32 7.32
C LEU A 88 -3.71 -12.51 7.29
N ILE A 89 -4.50 -11.44 7.41
CA ILE A 89 -5.96 -11.53 7.31
C ILE A 89 -6.38 -12.20 6.00
N PHE A 90 -5.81 -11.74 4.88
CA PHE A 90 -6.09 -12.32 3.56
C PHE A 90 -5.73 -13.80 3.51
N LEU A 91 -4.54 -14.19 3.97
CA LEU A 91 -4.08 -15.59 3.98
C LEU A 91 -4.99 -16.48 4.83
N TYR A 92 -5.38 -16.02 6.02
CA TYR A 92 -6.26 -16.77 6.93
C TYR A 92 -7.64 -16.95 6.32
N ILE A 93 -8.25 -15.90 5.77
CA ILE A 93 -9.57 -16.00 5.13
C ILE A 93 -9.49 -16.90 3.90
N PHE A 94 -8.53 -16.67 3.01
CA PHE A 94 -8.34 -17.45 1.78
C PHE A 94 -8.16 -18.94 2.07
N SER A 95 -7.26 -19.28 2.99
CA SER A 95 -6.99 -20.68 3.35
C SER A 95 -8.18 -21.33 4.06
N ALA A 96 -8.82 -20.64 5.00
CA ALA A 96 -9.99 -21.17 5.70
C ALA A 96 -11.15 -21.45 4.74
N THR A 97 -11.48 -20.52 3.85
CA THR A 97 -12.59 -20.71 2.89
C THR A 97 -12.24 -21.75 1.84
N ALA A 98 -10.99 -21.80 1.37
CA ALA A 98 -10.53 -22.83 0.44
C ALA A 98 -10.61 -24.22 1.07
N LEU A 99 -10.17 -24.39 2.32
CA LEU A 99 -10.27 -25.67 3.03
C LEU A 99 -11.73 -26.09 3.23
N ILE A 100 -12.63 -25.16 3.58
CA ILE A 100 -14.06 -25.45 3.67
C ILE A 100 -14.60 -25.97 2.34
N GLU A 101 -14.27 -25.31 1.22
CA GLU A 101 -14.75 -25.74 -0.10
C GLU A 101 -14.12 -27.07 -0.53
N LEU A 102 -12.86 -27.34 -0.20
CA LEU A 102 -12.20 -28.62 -0.47
C LEU A 102 -12.81 -29.80 0.29
N THR A 103 -13.52 -29.56 1.39
CA THR A 103 -14.29 -30.61 2.09
C THR A 103 -15.66 -30.87 1.47
N SER A 104 -16.12 -30.03 0.54
CA SER A 104 -17.36 -30.22 -0.19
C SER A 104 -17.19 -31.24 -1.32
N GLU A 105 -18.25 -31.96 -1.70
CA GLU A 105 -18.20 -32.97 -2.76
C GLU A 105 -17.76 -32.41 -4.12
N ASN A 106 -18.11 -31.16 -4.39
CA ASN A 106 -17.71 -30.44 -5.60
C ASN A 106 -17.21 -29.06 -5.21
N PHE A 107 -16.15 -28.61 -5.87
CA PHE A 107 -15.61 -27.27 -5.67
C PHE A 107 -16.51 -26.24 -6.37
N ASP A 108 -17.33 -25.54 -5.58
CA ASP A 108 -18.22 -24.49 -6.05
C ASP A 108 -17.55 -23.12 -5.86
N VAL A 109 -17.03 -22.57 -6.96
CA VAL A 109 -16.34 -21.27 -6.97
C VAL A 109 -17.23 -20.16 -6.43
N MET A 110 -18.53 -20.18 -6.73
CA MET A 110 -19.48 -19.15 -6.27
C MET A 110 -19.63 -19.19 -4.75
N ARG A 111 -19.73 -20.39 -4.19
CA ARG A 111 -19.80 -20.60 -2.73
C ARG A 111 -18.51 -20.18 -2.04
N TRP A 112 -17.36 -20.56 -2.60
CA TRP A 112 -16.06 -20.15 -2.10
C TRP A 112 -15.90 -18.63 -2.10
N MET A 113 -16.21 -17.97 -3.22
CA MET A 113 -16.18 -16.51 -3.35
C MET A 113 -17.09 -15.83 -2.33
N ARG A 114 -18.31 -16.36 -2.14
CA ARG A 114 -19.26 -15.88 -1.14
C ARG A 114 -18.69 -15.93 0.28
N HIS A 115 -18.11 -17.08 0.67
CA HIS A 115 -17.49 -17.23 1.99
C HIS A 115 -16.26 -16.34 2.16
N PHE A 116 -15.46 -16.17 1.12
CA PHE A 116 -14.33 -15.25 1.12
C PHE A 116 -14.78 -13.80 1.36
N MET A 117 -15.79 -13.33 0.62
CA MET A 117 -16.35 -11.99 0.80
C MET A 117 -16.98 -11.80 2.19
N ALA A 118 -17.66 -12.82 2.72
CA ALA A 118 -18.20 -12.79 4.08
C ALA A 118 -17.09 -12.60 5.12
N GLY A 119 -16.04 -13.43 5.06
CA GLY A 119 -14.90 -13.36 5.98
C GLY A 119 -14.22 -11.99 5.92
N PHE A 120 -14.09 -11.44 4.71
CA PHE A 120 -13.49 -10.13 4.49
C PHE A 120 -14.33 -9.02 5.13
N PHE A 121 -15.60 -8.89 4.77
CA PHE A 121 -16.47 -7.85 5.33
C PHE A 121 -16.62 -7.94 6.85
N LEU A 122 -16.77 -9.14 7.41
CA LEU A 122 -16.89 -9.32 8.85
C LEU A 122 -15.61 -8.90 9.58
N THR A 123 -14.44 -9.26 9.03
CA THR A 123 -13.14 -8.93 9.64
C THR A 123 -12.86 -7.42 9.59
N PHE A 124 -13.05 -6.78 8.43
CA PHE A 124 -12.81 -5.35 8.28
C PHE A 124 -13.85 -4.51 9.03
N SER A 125 -15.11 -4.94 9.06
CA SER A 125 -16.13 -4.32 9.91
C SER A 125 -15.75 -4.42 11.39
N PHE A 126 -15.23 -5.55 11.85
CA PHE A 126 -14.82 -5.71 13.24
C PHE A 126 -13.75 -4.68 13.62
N PHE A 127 -12.69 -4.52 12.81
CA PHE A 127 -11.66 -3.52 13.08
C PHE A 127 -12.18 -2.09 13.09
N LYS A 128 -13.15 -1.76 12.22
CA LYS A 128 -13.84 -0.45 12.22
C LYS A 128 -14.62 -0.22 13.49
N LEU A 129 -15.30 -1.25 14.00
CA LEU A 129 -16.10 -1.17 15.22
C LEU A 129 -15.25 -1.03 16.49
N LEU A 130 -14.01 -1.54 16.51
CA LEU A 130 -13.08 -1.37 17.66
C LEU A 130 -12.82 0.11 17.99
N ASN A 131 -12.74 0.96 16.97
CA ASN A 131 -12.61 2.41 17.16
C ASN A 131 -13.48 3.15 16.15
N LEU A 132 -14.79 3.05 16.33
CA LEU A 132 -15.77 3.58 15.40
C LEU A 132 -15.66 5.11 15.21
N LYS A 133 -15.33 5.86 16.29
CA LYS A 133 -15.13 7.31 16.21
C LYS A 133 -13.90 7.65 15.37
N GLY A 134 -12.77 6.99 15.64
CA GLY A 134 -11.54 7.19 14.91
C GLY A 134 -11.64 6.73 13.44
N PHE A 135 -12.37 5.63 13.19
CA PHE A 135 -12.70 5.21 11.83
C PHE A 135 -13.43 6.32 11.08
N LYS A 136 -14.53 6.85 11.64
CA LYS A 136 -15.27 7.95 11.02
C LYS A 136 -14.33 9.12 10.70
N GLU A 137 -13.57 9.61 11.67
CA GLU A 137 -12.68 10.77 11.48
C GLU A 137 -11.70 10.57 10.32
N SER A 138 -11.09 9.39 10.23
CA SER A 138 -10.19 9.04 9.13
C SER A 138 -10.94 8.83 7.80
N TYR A 139 -12.12 8.22 7.82
CA TYR A 139 -12.94 7.94 6.63
C TYR A 139 -13.43 9.21 5.94
N LEU A 140 -13.77 10.26 6.71
CA LEU A 140 -14.18 11.58 6.19
C LEU A 140 -13.11 12.25 5.32
N MET A 141 -11.84 11.92 5.56
CA MET A 141 -10.73 12.57 4.88
C MET A 141 -10.66 12.20 3.39
N TYR A 142 -11.16 11.03 3.00
CA TYR A 142 -11.01 10.52 1.63
C TYR A 142 -12.33 10.09 0.97
N ASP A 143 -13.30 9.59 1.73
CA ASP A 143 -14.55 9.11 1.14
C ASP A 143 -15.43 10.29 0.66
N ILE A 144 -15.96 10.14 -0.56
CA ILE A 144 -16.67 11.23 -1.26
C ILE A 144 -18.03 11.48 -0.59
N VAL A 145 -18.68 10.43 -0.10
CA VAL A 145 -20.00 10.51 0.53
C VAL A 145 -19.86 10.99 1.96
N ALA A 146 -18.92 10.42 2.72
CA ALA A 146 -18.67 10.78 4.11
C ALA A 146 -18.26 12.25 4.25
N ARG A 147 -17.44 12.77 3.32
CA ARG A 147 -17.05 14.17 3.32
C ARG A 147 -18.25 15.12 3.23
N LYS A 148 -19.33 14.72 2.53
CA LYS A 148 -20.57 15.50 2.45
C LYS A 148 -21.54 15.21 3.59
N ILE A 149 -21.61 13.95 4.03
CA ILE A 149 -22.55 13.47 5.05
C ILE A 149 -21.75 12.76 6.14
N PRO A 150 -21.34 13.45 7.22
CA PRO A 150 -20.43 12.84 8.19
C PRO A 150 -21.01 11.64 8.96
N ALA A 151 -22.34 11.53 9.02
CA ALA A 151 -23.02 10.37 9.58
C ALA A 151 -22.79 9.09 8.76
N TRP A 152 -22.51 9.23 7.45
CA TRP A 152 -22.24 8.10 6.56
C TRP A 152 -21.05 7.26 7.04
N GLY A 153 -20.02 7.86 7.64
CA GLY A 153 -18.90 7.09 8.20
C GLY A 153 -19.34 6.07 9.26
N TYR A 154 -20.36 6.38 10.07
CA TYR A 154 -20.92 5.39 11.00
C TYR A 154 -21.75 4.34 10.27
N VAL A 155 -22.64 4.78 9.37
CA VAL A 155 -23.51 3.89 8.60
C VAL A 155 -22.71 2.89 7.76
N TYR A 156 -21.60 3.33 7.19
CA TYR A 156 -20.73 2.52 6.36
C TYR A 156 -20.12 1.33 7.14
N ALA A 157 -19.65 1.56 8.37
CA ALA A 157 -19.13 0.48 9.21
C ALA A 157 -20.18 -0.62 9.47
N PHE A 158 -21.44 -0.24 9.69
CA PHE A 158 -22.53 -1.19 9.85
C PHE A 158 -23.00 -1.79 8.52
N THR A 159 -22.83 -1.07 7.41
CA THR A 159 -23.14 -1.56 6.06
C THR A 159 -22.23 -2.74 5.72
N GLU A 160 -20.94 -2.65 6.03
CA GLU A 160 -20.02 -3.78 5.87
C GLU A 160 -20.34 -4.96 6.77
N LEU A 161 -20.72 -4.71 8.04
CA LEU A 161 -21.20 -5.79 8.91
C LEU A 161 -22.40 -6.51 8.27
N ALA A 162 -23.38 -5.73 7.81
CA ALA A 162 -24.60 -6.26 7.19
C ALA A 162 -24.29 -7.04 5.91
N LEU A 163 -23.39 -6.54 5.05
CA LEU A 163 -22.94 -7.25 3.86
C LEU A 163 -22.21 -8.54 4.23
N GLY A 164 -21.33 -8.53 5.22
CA GLY A 164 -20.63 -9.72 5.69
C GLY A 164 -21.60 -10.80 6.18
N VAL A 165 -22.61 -10.42 6.95
CA VAL A 165 -23.68 -11.33 7.38
C VAL A 165 -24.51 -11.82 6.20
N ALA A 166 -24.88 -10.93 5.27
CA ALA A 166 -25.67 -11.27 4.09
C ALA A 166 -24.95 -12.29 3.18
N TYR A 167 -23.65 -12.10 2.93
CA TYR A 167 -22.82 -13.08 2.24
C TYR A 167 -22.75 -14.39 3.01
N LEU A 168 -22.57 -14.36 4.34
CA LEU A 168 -22.43 -15.57 5.15
C LEU A 168 -23.69 -16.45 5.10
N ILE A 169 -24.88 -15.85 5.20
CA ILE A 169 -26.16 -16.57 5.20
C ILE A 169 -26.75 -16.76 3.79
N ASN A 170 -26.06 -16.31 2.75
CA ASN A 170 -26.55 -16.32 1.37
C ASN A 170 -27.87 -15.54 1.16
N PHE A 171 -28.02 -14.40 1.84
CA PHE A 171 -29.20 -13.56 1.69
C PHE A 171 -29.24 -12.95 0.28
N ASN A 172 -30.30 -13.24 -0.47
CA ASN A 172 -30.58 -12.74 -1.83
C ASN A 172 -29.31 -12.30 -2.62
N PRO A 173 -28.62 -13.23 -3.30
CA PRO A 173 -27.34 -12.96 -3.96
C PRO A 173 -27.38 -11.79 -4.95
N ILE A 174 -28.50 -11.58 -5.65
CA ILE A 174 -28.64 -10.47 -6.61
C ILE A 174 -28.58 -9.13 -5.88
N ILE A 175 -29.36 -8.96 -4.82
CA ILE A 175 -29.40 -7.71 -4.04
C ILE A 175 -28.05 -7.50 -3.35
N THR A 176 -27.53 -8.52 -2.66
CA THR A 176 -26.29 -8.42 -1.89
C THR A 176 -25.10 -8.06 -2.77
N ASN A 177 -24.94 -8.73 -3.93
CA ASN A 177 -23.86 -8.40 -4.85
C ASN A 177 -24.05 -7.03 -5.52
N SER A 178 -25.29 -6.64 -5.85
CA SER A 178 -25.57 -5.31 -6.45
C SER A 178 -25.23 -4.17 -5.49
N VAL A 179 -25.66 -4.28 -4.23
CA VAL A 179 -25.33 -3.29 -3.18
C VAL A 179 -23.84 -3.24 -2.96
N THR A 180 -23.18 -4.40 -2.86
CA THR A 180 -21.72 -4.49 -2.69
C THR A 180 -20.98 -3.81 -3.83
N PHE A 181 -21.33 -4.12 -5.08
CA PHE A 181 -20.72 -3.50 -6.25
C PHE A 181 -20.83 -1.98 -6.22
N VAL A 182 -22.01 -1.43 -5.92
CA VAL A 182 -22.23 0.02 -5.85
C VAL A 182 -21.43 0.65 -4.70
N VAL A 183 -21.52 0.10 -3.50
CA VAL A 183 -20.85 0.66 -2.30
C VAL A 183 -19.33 0.64 -2.46
N MET A 184 -18.77 -0.48 -2.92
CA MET A 184 -17.32 -0.61 -3.14
C MET A 184 -16.84 0.30 -4.28
N THR A 185 -17.62 0.43 -5.37
CA THR A 185 -17.28 1.34 -6.48
C THR A 185 -17.27 2.80 -6.04
N VAL A 186 -18.18 3.21 -5.15
CA VAL A 186 -18.17 4.57 -4.61
C VAL A 186 -16.95 4.78 -3.69
N SER A 187 -16.64 3.81 -2.84
CA SER A 187 -15.49 3.84 -1.91
C SER A 187 -14.15 3.97 -2.66
N ILE A 188 -13.92 3.13 -3.68
CA ILE A 188 -12.64 3.08 -4.39
C ILE A 188 -12.32 4.40 -5.10
N ILE A 189 -13.31 5.16 -5.57
CA ILE A 189 -13.07 6.47 -6.21
C ILE A 189 -12.44 7.46 -5.22
N GLY A 190 -12.89 7.44 -3.95
CA GLY A 190 -12.31 8.26 -2.88
C GLY A 190 -10.87 7.84 -2.54
N VAL A 191 -10.62 6.53 -2.49
CA VAL A 191 -9.29 5.95 -2.23
C VAL A 191 -8.33 6.29 -3.37
N LEU A 192 -8.72 6.02 -4.62
CA LEU A 192 -7.92 6.31 -5.82
C LEU A 192 -7.47 7.76 -5.85
N LYS A 193 -8.40 8.71 -5.67
CA LYS A 193 -8.09 10.14 -5.65
C LYS A 193 -7.07 10.50 -4.57
N THR A 194 -7.17 9.88 -3.39
CA THR A 194 -6.29 10.17 -2.25
C THR A 194 -4.88 9.61 -2.46
N VAL A 195 -4.77 8.40 -3.01
CA VAL A 195 -3.48 7.76 -3.32
C VAL A 195 -2.77 8.50 -4.47
N LEU A 196 -3.51 8.90 -5.51
CA LEU A 196 -2.98 9.70 -6.64
C LEU A 196 -2.49 11.08 -6.18
N ASP A 197 -3.15 11.71 -5.20
CA ASP A 197 -2.77 13.00 -4.64
C ASP A 197 -1.51 12.96 -3.75
N LYS A 198 -0.88 11.77 -3.54
CA LYS A 198 0.28 11.54 -2.63
C LYS A 198 0.11 12.12 -1.21
N LYS A 199 -1.13 12.28 -0.74
CA LYS A 199 -1.42 12.79 0.60
C LYS A 199 -1.24 11.64 1.60
N THR A 200 -0.34 11.80 2.56
CA THR A 200 -0.08 10.81 3.62
C THR A 200 -1.19 10.85 4.68
N ILE A 201 -2.27 10.12 4.41
CA ILE A 201 -3.39 9.99 5.36
C ILE A 201 -3.38 8.56 5.92
N LYS A 202 -3.58 8.44 7.25
CA LYS A 202 -3.70 7.14 7.92
C LYS A 202 -4.94 6.39 7.42
N CYS A 203 -4.82 5.08 7.17
CA CYS A 203 -5.93 4.22 6.78
C CYS A 203 -6.93 4.12 7.93
N ALA A 204 -8.22 4.36 7.66
CA ALA A 204 -9.23 4.41 8.73
C ALA A 204 -9.54 3.05 9.37
N CYS A 205 -9.43 1.97 8.60
CA CYS A 205 -9.88 0.62 8.99
C CYS A 205 -8.92 -0.06 9.97
N LEU A 206 -7.63 -0.06 9.63
CA LEU A 206 -6.57 -0.65 10.44
C LEU A 206 -5.58 0.40 10.98
N GLY A 207 -5.54 1.61 10.42
CA GLY A 207 -4.48 2.58 10.70
C GLY A 207 -4.56 3.29 12.05
N ASN A 208 -5.68 3.19 12.78
CA ASN A 208 -5.72 3.62 14.18
C ASN A 208 -5.19 2.57 15.17
N VAL A 209 -5.20 1.28 14.79
CA VAL A 209 -4.68 0.19 15.63
C VAL A 209 -3.26 -0.23 15.19
N PHE A 210 -2.97 -0.17 13.89
CA PHE A 210 -1.74 -0.66 13.26
C PHE A 210 -0.97 0.41 12.47
N ASN A 211 -1.35 1.71 12.54
CA ASN A 211 -0.65 2.83 11.86
C ASN A 211 -0.39 2.64 10.35
N LEU A 212 -1.23 1.87 9.65
CA LEU A 212 -1.09 1.66 8.21
C LEU A 212 -1.45 2.95 7.43
N PRO A 213 -0.60 3.41 6.50
CA PRO A 213 -0.99 4.46 5.56
C PRO A 213 -2.04 3.93 4.57
N MET A 214 -2.93 4.81 4.09
CA MET A 214 -3.74 4.51 2.90
C MET A 214 -2.80 4.17 1.75
N SER A 215 -3.02 3.03 1.09
CA SER A 215 -2.02 2.43 0.20
C SER A 215 -2.63 1.78 -1.03
N THR A 216 -1.78 1.42 -1.98
CA THR A 216 -2.10 0.59 -3.14
C THR A 216 -2.75 -0.74 -2.74
N VAL A 217 -2.45 -1.26 -1.55
CA VAL A 217 -3.09 -2.47 -1.00
C VAL A 217 -4.61 -2.30 -0.88
N THR A 218 -5.10 -1.14 -0.42
CA THR A 218 -6.54 -0.87 -0.30
C THR A 218 -7.22 -0.80 -1.67
N ILE A 219 -6.53 -0.27 -2.69
CA ILE A 219 -7.04 -0.26 -4.07
C ILE A 219 -7.19 -1.69 -4.60
N ILE A 220 -6.22 -2.56 -4.32
CA ILE A 220 -6.27 -3.97 -4.73
C ILE A 220 -7.40 -4.71 -4.02
N GLU A 221 -7.56 -4.46 -2.72
CA GLU A 221 -8.65 -5.00 -1.88
C GLU A 221 -10.03 -4.59 -2.41
N ASP A 222 -10.31 -3.29 -2.52
CA ASP A 222 -11.60 -2.79 -3.01
C ASP A 222 -11.86 -3.27 -4.45
N GLY A 223 -10.82 -3.25 -5.30
CA GLY A 223 -10.89 -3.72 -6.68
C GLY A 223 -11.22 -5.21 -6.77
N LEU A 224 -10.62 -6.05 -5.92
CA LEU A 224 -10.96 -7.46 -5.83
C LEU A 224 -12.44 -7.66 -5.48
N MET A 225 -12.94 -6.95 -4.48
CA MET A 225 -14.35 -7.07 -4.05
C MET A 225 -15.34 -6.62 -5.14
N ILE A 226 -15.00 -5.57 -5.90
CA ILE A 226 -15.78 -5.11 -7.06
C ILE A 226 -15.82 -6.21 -8.13
N LEU A 227 -14.66 -6.79 -8.48
CA LEU A 227 -14.58 -7.84 -9.49
C LEU A 227 -15.33 -9.10 -9.06
N MET A 228 -15.20 -9.50 -7.80
CA MET A 228 -15.90 -10.67 -7.25
C MET A 228 -17.41 -10.47 -7.26
N SER A 229 -17.91 -9.33 -6.76
CA SER A 229 -19.35 -9.03 -6.75
C SER A 229 -19.93 -8.94 -8.16
N LEU A 230 -19.22 -8.33 -9.11
CA LEU A 230 -19.64 -8.29 -10.51
C LEU A 230 -19.65 -9.68 -11.15
N GLY A 231 -18.60 -10.49 -10.93
CA GLY A 231 -18.52 -11.86 -11.43
C GLY A 231 -19.66 -12.71 -10.90
N MET A 232 -19.95 -12.61 -9.60
CA MET A 232 -21.07 -13.31 -8.98
C MET A 232 -22.43 -12.84 -9.52
N LEU A 233 -22.61 -11.55 -9.84
CA LEU A 233 -23.83 -11.06 -10.48
C LEU A 233 -24.03 -11.68 -11.87
N ILE A 234 -22.98 -11.66 -12.70
CA ILE A 234 -23.05 -12.22 -14.06
C ILE A 234 -23.39 -13.71 -14.00
N MET A 235 -22.74 -14.46 -13.12
CA MET A 235 -22.99 -15.89 -12.93
C MET A 235 -24.36 -16.20 -12.32
N THR A 236 -24.97 -15.26 -11.57
CA THR A 236 -26.32 -15.46 -11.01
C THR A 236 -27.42 -15.12 -12.01
N LEU A 237 -27.14 -14.22 -12.96
CA LEU A 237 -28.10 -13.75 -13.97
C LEU A 237 -28.11 -14.59 -15.25
N ASN A 238 -27.11 -15.44 -15.46
CA ASN A 238 -26.92 -16.28 -16.64
C ASN A 238 -27.16 -17.75 -16.31
#